data_AF-A0A6G2V2N1-F1
#
_entry.id   AF-A0A6G2V2N1-F1
#
_cell.length_a   1.000
_cell.length_b   1.000
_cell.length_c   1.000
_cell.angle_alpha   90.00
_cell.angle_beta   90.00
_cell.angle_gamma   90.00
#
_symmetry.space_group_name_H-M   'P 1'
#
loop_
_entity.id
_entity.type
_entity.pdbx_description
1 polymer ?
#
loop_
_entity_poly.entity_id
_entity_poly.type
_entity_poly.pdbx_seq_one_letter_code
_entity_poly.pdbx_strand_id
1 'polypeptide(L)' 'MIHEHHVLNPATEEVVATVPATPAPAVHTAVVRATAAQRTWAALAPADRARLLRR' A
#
# COMPACT_ATOMS: atom_id res chain seq x y z
N MET A 1 -8.73 19.93 -2.24
CA MET A 1 -7.83 20.08 -1.07
C MET A 1 -6.90 18.89 -1.05
N ILE A 2 -5.59 19.15 -0.94
CA ILE A 2 -4.59 18.10 -0.75
C ILE A 2 -4.67 17.73 0.74
N HIS A 3 -4.96 16.48 1.05
CA HIS A 3 -4.98 16.00 2.44
C HIS A 3 -3.64 15.34 2.74
N GLU A 4 -3.16 15.43 3.97
CA GLU A 4 -1.90 14.82 4.40
C GLU A 4 -2.05 14.23 5.80
N HIS A 5 -1.25 13.21 6.10
CA HIS A 5 -1.20 12.52 7.38
C HIS A 5 0.14 12.79 8.04
N HIS A 6 0.12 13.47 9.19
CA HIS A 6 1.31 13.64 10.03
C HIS A 6 1.47 12.42 10.93
N VAL A 7 2.65 11.80 10.85
CA VAL A 7 3.05 10.70 11.72
C VAL A 7 3.80 11.31 12.89
N LEU A 8 3.31 11.07 14.10
CA LEU A 8 3.87 11.61 15.34
C LEU A 8 4.72 10.57 16.07
N ASN A 9 5.80 11.02 16.70
CA ASN A 9 6.53 10.23 17.68
C ASN A 9 5.67 10.07 18.94
N PRO A 10 5.34 8.83 19.38
CA PRO A 10 4.53 8.64 20.57
C PRO A 10 5.20 9.08 21.88
N ALA A 11 6.53 9.27 21.91
CA ALA A 11 7.27 9.69 23.10
C ALA A 11 7.42 11.22 23.22
N THR A 12 7.38 11.96 22.11
CA THR A 12 7.68 13.41 22.08
C THR A 12 6.62 14.26 21.39
N GLU A 13 5.62 13.64 20.77
CA GLU A 13 4.58 14.29 19.94
C GLU A 13 5.10 15.06 18.72
N GLU A 14 6.40 14.99 18.43
CA GLU A 14 7.00 15.62 17.26
C GLU A 14 6.64 14.87 15.96
N VAL A 15 6.52 15.60 14.86
CA VAL A 15 6.28 15.02 13.53
C VAL A 15 7.54 14.33 13.02
N VAL A 16 7.46 13.02 12.77
CA VAL A 16 8.56 12.22 12.21
C VAL A 16 8.42 11.99 10.70
N ALA A 17 7.20 12.12 10.16
CA ALA A 17 6.94 12.06 8.72
C ALA A 17 5.61 12.73 8.35
N THR A 18 5.52 13.21 7.11
CA THR A 18 4.27 13.66 6.49
C THR A 18 3.99 12.77 5.28
N VAL A 19 2.82 12.14 5.26
CA VAL A 19 2.37 11.25 4.18
C VAL A 19 1.27 11.94 3.38
N PRO A 20 1.45 12.23 2.09
CA PRO A 20 0.39 12.82 1.27
C PRO A 20 -0.74 11.82 1.05
N ALA A 21 -1.99 12.27 1.13
CA ALA A 21 -3.14 11.45 0.79
C ALA A 21 -3.18 11.21 -0.73
N THR A 22 -3.36 9.95 -1.11
CA THR A 22 -3.54 9.59 -2.52
C THR A 22 -4.90 10.07 -3.01
N PRO A 23 -4.98 10.80 -4.14
CA PRO A 23 -6.26 11.31 -4.63
C PRO A 23 -7.15 10.16 -5.13
N ALA A 24 -8.47 10.34 -5.02
CA ALA A 24 -9.43 9.28 -5.34
C ALA A 24 -9.24 8.63 -6.73
N PRO A 25 -8.94 9.37 -7.82
CA PRO A 25 -8.68 8.75 -9.12
C PRO A 25 -7.46 7.82 -9.12
N ALA A 26 -6.39 8.19 -8.41
CA ALA A 26 -5.19 7.37 -8.30
C ALA A 26 -5.44 6.12 -7.45
N VAL A 27 -6.25 6.23 -6.38
CA VAL A 27 -6.73 5.07 -5.61
C VAL A 27 -7.50 4.12 -6.52
N HIS A 28 -8.44 4.64 -7.32
CA HIS A 28 -9.19 3.83 -8.28
C HIS A 28 -8.28 3.11 -9.27
N THR A 29 -7.30 3.80 -9.86
CA THR A 29 -6.30 3.18 -10.74
C THR A 29 -5.54 2.06 -10.04
N ALA A 30 -5.11 2.26 -8.79
CA ALA A 30 -4.42 1.23 -8.02
C ALA A 30 -5.30 -0.01 -7.79
N VAL A 31 -6.58 0.19 -7.44
CA VAL A 31 -7.56 -0.89 -7.25
C VAL A 31 -7.79 -1.69 -8.53
N VAL A 32 -7.93 -1.02 -9.68
CA VAL A 32 -8.09 -1.69 -10.98
C VAL A 32 -6.88 -2.57 -11.29
N ARG A 33 -5.66 -2.05 -11.09
CA ARG A 33 -4.42 -2.81 -11.31
C ARG A 33 -4.29 -3.99 -10.34
N ALA A 34 -4.59 -3.77 -9.06
CA ALA A 34 -4.55 -4.82 -8.03
C ALA A 34 -5.55 -5.94 -8.33
N THR A 35 -6.78 -5.59 -8.73
CA THR A 35 -7.82 -6.56 -9.12
C THR A 35 -7.37 -7.43 -10.29
N ALA A 36 -6.73 -6.84 -11.29
CA ALA A 36 -6.21 -7.59 -12.42
C ALA A 36 -5.08 -8.56 -12.02
N ALA A 37 -4.12 -8.08 -11.21
CA ALA A 37 -2.99 -8.87 -10.73
C ALA A 37 -3.39 -9.97 -9.73
N GLN A 38 -4.46 -9.77 -8.96
CA GLN A 38 -4.93 -10.73 -7.97
C GLN A 38 -5.26 -12.08 -8.61
N ARG A 39 -5.79 -12.12 -9.83
CA ARG A 39 -6.14 -13.37 -10.53
C ARG A 39 -4.93 -14.25 -10.79
N THR A 40 -3.85 -13.67 -11.31
CA THR A 40 -2.62 -14.42 -11.57
C THR A 40 -1.89 -14.77 -10.29
N TRP A 41 -1.91 -13.89 -9.28
CA TRP A 41 -1.38 -14.18 -7.95
C TRP A 41 -2.07 -15.37 -7.27
N ALA A 42 -3.41 -15.42 -7.35
CA ALA A 42 -4.20 -16.50 -6.77
C ALA A 42 -3.92 -17.87 -7.43
N ALA A 43 -3.62 -17.87 -8.74
CA ALA A 43 -3.31 -19.08 -9.50
C ALA A 43 -1.93 -19.69 -9.20
N LEU A 44 -1.03 -18.96 -8.53
CA LEU A 44 0.30 -19.48 -8.19
C LEU A 44 0.21 -20.66 -7.21
N ALA A 45 1.18 -21.58 -7.31
CA ALA A 45 1.32 -22.61 -6.30
C ALA A 45 1.68 -21.98 -4.94
N PRO A 46 1.21 -22.53 -3.79
CA PRO A 46 1.53 -22.00 -2.47
C PRO A 46 3.04 -21.81 -2.23
N ALA A 47 3.87 -22.74 -2.71
CA ALA A 47 5.32 -22.68 -2.58
C ALA A 47 5.93 -21.49 -3.34
N ASP A 48 5.40 -21.14 -4.51
CA ASP A 48 5.86 -19.98 -5.28
C ASP A 48 5.56 -18.67 -4.57
N ARG A 49 4.35 -18.53 -3.99
CA ARG A 49 4.00 -17.38 -3.16
C ARG A 49 4.90 -17.27 -1.93
N ALA A 50 5.11 -18.39 -1.23
CA ALA A 50 5.97 -18.43 -0.05
C ALA A 50 7.42 -18.04 -0.38
N ARG A 51 7.96 -18.48 -1.52
CA ARG A 51 9.28 -18.11 -1.99
C ARG A 51 9.41 -16.61 -2.26
N LEU A 52 8.37 -15.97 -2.83
CA LEU A 52 8.39 -14.51 -3.05
C LEU A 52 8.38 -13.74 -1.72
N LEU A 53 7.56 -14.16 -0.76
CA LEU A 53 7.39 -13.48 0.53
C LEU A 53 8.60 -13.62 1.47
N ARG A 54 9.49 -14.58 1.23
CA ARG A 54 10.71 -14.81 2.03
C ARG A 54 11.94 -14.09 1.49
N ARG A 55 11.79 -13.29 0.43
CA ARG A 55 12.87 -12.45 -0.11
C ARG A 55 12.96 -11.15 0.67
#